data_AF-A0A4S5CKA5-F1
#
_entry.id   AF-A0A4S5CKA5-F1
#
_cell.length_a   1.000
_cell.length_b   1.000
_cell.length_c   1.000
_cell.angle_alpha   90.00
_cell.angle_beta   90.00
_cell.angle_gamma   90.00
#
_symmetry.space_group_name_H-M   'P 1'
#
loop_
_entity.id
_entity.type
_entity.pdbx_description
1 polymer ?
#
loop_
_entity_poly.entity_id
_entity_poly.type
_entity_poly.pdbx_seq_one_letter_code
_entity_poly.pdbx_strand_id
1 'polypeptide(L)'
;MPRILDRALRPAAAALAVLTLTLAAGCAGNSAALSNVRYDLGPATQVATAGTAPALKVLDVVVPDALDSDKFAYRLAYVDAQHVAVYRDSRWTAPPAQLLTQRLRGALSSRGTVLEGADGVRAPTLKVDLNEFEQVFDGQSQSYGAVTARATLTLDGKVLGQRTFVARAPSSTPDAAGGARALAAASNELVSQIAAWVGVQAYAGTP
;
A
#
# COMPACT_ATOMS: atom_id res chain seq x y z
N MET A 1 -21.74 11.38 -81.19
CA MET A 1 -21.48 9.93 -81.08
C MET A 1 -20.06 9.76 -80.50
N PRO A 2 -19.81 8.70 -79.70
CA PRO A 2 -19.49 8.67 -78.25
C PRO A 2 -18.01 8.94 -77.88
N ARG A 3 -17.58 9.39 -76.69
CA ARG A 3 -17.77 8.92 -75.27
C ARG A 3 -17.20 7.54 -74.94
N ILE A 4 -15.87 7.33 -75.02
CA ILE A 4 -15.23 6.15 -74.40
C ILE A 4 -13.77 6.42 -73.99
N LEU A 5 -13.49 7.36 -73.09
CA LEU A 5 -12.11 7.48 -72.59
C LEU A 5 -11.96 8.06 -71.17
N ASP A 6 -12.87 7.76 -70.24
CA ASP A 6 -12.71 8.27 -68.85
C ASP A 6 -13.11 7.29 -67.73
N ARG A 7 -13.41 6.02 -68.05
CA ARG A 7 -14.02 5.11 -67.06
C ARG A 7 -13.12 4.02 -66.48
N ALA A 8 -11.88 3.86 -66.96
CA ALA A 8 -11.03 2.75 -66.55
C ALA A 8 -9.98 3.08 -65.46
N LEU A 9 -9.71 4.37 -65.18
CA LEU A 9 -8.68 4.77 -64.21
C LEU A 9 -9.21 5.06 -62.79
N ARG A 10 -10.53 5.04 -62.59
CA ARG A 10 -11.15 5.32 -61.30
C ARG A 10 -11.12 4.18 -60.25
N PRO A 11 -11.03 2.87 -60.58
CA PRO A 11 -11.10 1.84 -59.53
C PRO A 11 -9.74 1.60 -58.85
N ALA A 12 -8.62 1.91 -59.51
CA ALA A 12 -7.28 1.67 -58.96
C ALA A 12 -6.87 2.72 -57.91
N ALA A 13 -7.26 3.99 -58.08
CA ALA A 13 -6.98 5.04 -57.10
C ALA A 13 -7.80 4.89 -55.82
N ALA A 14 -9.03 4.36 -55.92
CA ALA A 14 -9.88 4.12 -54.75
C ALA A 14 -9.42 2.91 -53.91
N ALA A 15 -8.87 1.87 -54.55
CA ALA A 15 -8.35 0.70 -53.84
C ALA A 15 -7.07 1.00 -53.05
N LEU A 16 -6.20 1.88 -53.57
CA LEU A 16 -4.96 2.27 -52.87
C LEU A 16 -5.22 3.18 -51.66
N ALA A 17 -6.22 4.07 -51.75
CA ALA A 17 -6.59 4.98 -50.66
C ALA A 17 -7.24 4.24 -49.46
N VAL A 18 -7.99 3.16 -49.73
CA VAL A 18 -8.61 2.34 -48.66
C VAL A 18 -7.57 1.47 -47.96
N LEU A 19 -6.53 1.01 -48.66
CA LEU A 19 -5.46 0.21 -48.05
C LEU A 19 -4.52 1.03 -47.15
N THR A 20 -4.40 2.34 -47.40
CA THR A 20 -3.59 3.24 -46.55
C THR A 20 -4.29 3.70 -45.28
N LEU A 21 -5.64 3.67 -45.23
CA LEU A 21 -6.38 4.08 -44.03
C LEU A 21 -6.49 2.97 -42.96
N THR A 22 -6.27 1.70 -43.31
CA THR A 22 -6.40 0.59 -42.34
C THR A 22 -5.12 0.33 -41.53
N LEU A 23 -3.98 0.91 -41.91
CA LEU A 23 -2.73 0.83 -41.13
C LEU A 23 -2.60 1.93 -40.05
N ALA A 24 -3.54 2.88 -39.98
CA ALA A 24 -3.54 3.93 -38.96
C ALA A 24 -4.34 3.58 -37.69
N ALA A 25 -4.92 2.37 -37.61
CA ALA A 25 -5.39 1.79 -36.35
C ALA A 25 -4.21 1.12 -35.61
N GLY A 26 -3.05 1.78 -35.59
CA GLY A 26 -2.02 1.47 -34.63
C GLY A 26 -2.57 1.85 -33.27
N CYS A 27 -2.83 0.85 -32.42
CA CYS A 27 -3.06 1.05 -31.01
C CYS A 27 -1.96 1.98 -30.49
N ALA A 28 -2.28 3.25 -30.30
CA ALA A 28 -1.58 4.12 -29.38
C ALA A 28 -1.85 3.54 -27.99
N GLY A 29 -1.21 2.40 -27.71
CA GLY A 29 -1.09 1.80 -26.40
C GLY A 29 -0.51 2.89 -25.53
N ASN A 30 -1.38 3.36 -24.63
CA ASN A 30 -1.30 4.54 -23.80
C ASN A 30 -0.10 4.48 -22.84
N SER A 31 1.12 4.43 -23.38
CA SER A 31 2.36 4.29 -22.60
C SER A 31 2.62 5.54 -21.76
N ALA A 32 2.04 6.68 -22.15
CA ALA A 32 2.01 7.91 -21.37
C ALA A 32 1.10 7.85 -20.13
N ALA A 33 0.20 6.87 -20.01
CA ALA A 33 -0.70 6.74 -18.85
C ALA A 33 -0.16 5.85 -17.71
N LEU A 34 1.03 5.25 -17.88
CA LEU A 34 1.68 4.47 -16.83
C LEU A 34 2.71 5.28 -16.02
N SER A 35 3.00 6.52 -16.41
CA SER A 35 3.81 7.40 -15.57
C SER A 35 2.99 7.77 -14.33
N ASN A 36 3.42 7.30 -13.15
CA ASN A 36 2.85 7.62 -11.82
C ASN A 36 1.61 6.80 -11.41
N VAL A 37 1.69 5.47 -11.47
CA VAL A 37 0.71 4.58 -10.83
C VAL A 37 0.78 4.76 -9.33
N ARG A 38 -0.38 5.01 -8.69
CA ARG A 38 -0.48 5.17 -7.24
C ARG A 38 -1.21 4.01 -6.60
N TYR A 39 -0.64 3.51 -5.51
CA TYR A 39 -1.14 2.39 -4.74
C TYR A 39 -1.56 2.82 -3.32
N ASP A 40 -2.52 2.13 -2.73
CA ASP A 40 -2.86 2.20 -1.32
C ASP A 40 -2.88 0.77 -0.71
N LEU A 41 -3.29 0.63 0.56
CA LEU A 41 -3.38 -0.66 1.24
C LEU A 41 -4.69 -1.42 0.92
N GLY A 42 -5.46 -0.94 -0.06
CA GLY A 42 -6.78 -1.43 -0.39
C GLY A 42 -7.82 -1.15 0.69
N PRO A 43 -9.08 -1.57 0.46
CA PRO A 43 -10.16 -1.38 1.41
C PRO A 43 -9.87 -2.06 2.74
N ALA A 44 -10.29 -1.42 3.84
CA ALA A 44 -10.28 -2.04 5.16
C ALA A 44 -11.29 -3.19 5.19
N THR A 45 -10.83 -4.39 5.54
CA THR A 45 -11.72 -5.49 5.93
C THR A 45 -12.28 -5.18 7.30
N GLN A 46 -13.31 -4.34 7.34
CA GLN A 46 -13.96 -3.93 8.58
C GLN A 46 -15.16 -4.84 8.85
N VAL A 47 -15.13 -5.56 9.97
CA VAL A 47 -16.33 -6.18 10.54
C VAL A 47 -16.99 -5.16 11.46
N ALA A 48 -18.20 -4.75 11.12
CA ALA A 48 -18.99 -3.79 11.88
C ALA A 48 -19.56 -4.47 13.15
N THR A 49 -18.70 -4.68 14.14
CA THR A 49 -19.13 -5.05 15.49
C THR A 49 -18.63 -4.00 16.46
N ALA A 50 -19.54 -3.48 17.27
CA ALA A 50 -19.19 -2.61 18.39
C ALA A 50 -18.52 -3.47 19.47
N GLY A 51 -17.18 -3.49 19.49
CA GLY A 51 -16.45 -4.14 20.57
C GLY A 51 -16.57 -3.37 21.88
N THR A 52 -16.42 -4.08 23.00
CA THR A 52 -16.54 -3.55 24.36
C THR A 52 -15.19 -3.26 25.03
N ALA A 53 -14.10 -3.23 24.27
CA ALA A 53 -12.78 -2.95 24.81
C ALA A 53 -12.69 -1.50 25.33
N PRO A 54 -11.87 -1.22 26.36
CA PRO A 54 -11.71 0.12 26.87
C PRO A 54 -11.13 1.06 25.82
N ALA A 55 -11.40 2.36 25.97
CA ALA A 55 -10.89 3.39 25.06
C ALA A 55 -9.36 3.36 24.96
N LEU A 56 -8.85 3.64 23.76
CA LEU A 56 -7.42 3.62 23.44
C LEU A 56 -7.07 4.85 22.60
N LYS A 57 -6.04 5.60 23.01
CA LYS A 57 -5.44 6.63 22.17
C LYS A 57 -4.48 5.98 21.20
N VAL A 58 -4.64 6.26 19.91
CA VAL A 58 -3.72 5.81 18.86
C VAL A 58 -3.05 7.04 18.29
N LEU A 59 -1.73 7.13 18.47
CA LEU A 59 -0.94 8.19 17.84
C LEU A 59 -0.73 7.86 16.36
N ASP A 60 -0.37 8.88 15.58
CA ASP A 60 0.10 8.65 14.23
C ASP A 60 1.37 7.79 14.24
N VAL A 61 1.44 6.87 13.29
CA VAL A 61 2.63 6.03 13.10
C VAL A 61 3.80 6.94 12.75
N VAL A 62 4.91 6.76 13.46
CA VAL A 62 6.14 7.52 13.23
C VAL A 62 7.09 6.70 12.37
N VAL A 63 7.80 7.35 11.46
CA VAL A 63 8.86 6.75 10.63
C VAL A 63 10.15 7.56 10.73
N PRO A 64 11.31 6.95 10.49
CA PRO A 64 12.53 7.70 10.18
C PRO A 64 12.37 8.48 8.86
N ASP A 65 13.06 9.62 8.73
CA ASP A 65 13.02 10.48 7.54
C ASP A 65 13.25 9.72 6.22
N ALA A 66 14.06 8.65 6.24
CA ALA A 66 14.34 7.82 5.07
C ALA A 66 13.09 7.09 4.52
N LEU A 67 12.10 6.81 5.38
CA LEU A 67 10.82 6.18 5.02
C LEU A 67 9.68 7.21 4.93
N ASP A 68 9.92 8.48 5.26
CA ASP A 68 8.91 9.54 5.22
C ASP A 68 8.75 10.10 3.79
N SER A 69 8.24 9.26 2.90
CA SER A 69 7.91 9.67 1.53
C SER A 69 6.82 8.78 0.92
N ASP A 70 6.28 9.20 -0.22
CA ASP A 70 5.35 8.40 -1.03
C ASP A 70 6.05 7.40 -1.97
N LYS A 71 7.37 7.26 -1.90
CA LYS A 71 8.12 6.40 -2.82
C LYS A 71 7.81 4.93 -2.55
N PHE A 72 7.67 4.15 -3.62
CA PHE A 72 7.53 2.70 -3.51
C PHE A 72 8.92 2.06 -3.43
N ALA A 73 9.35 1.69 -2.23
CA ALA A 73 10.65 1.07 -1.98
C ALA A 73 10.67 -0.43 -2.28
N TYR A 74 11.82 -0.90 -2.79
CA TYR A 74 12.12 -2.32 -2.94
C TYR A 74 13.59 -2.61 -2.70
N ARG A 75 13.90 -3.87 -2.42
CA ARG A 75 15.27 -4.36 -2.19
C ARG A 75 15.50 -5.64 -2.99
N LEU A 76 16.60 -5.68 -3.73
CA LEU A 76 17.06 -6.89 -4.42
C LEU A 76 18.02 -7.66 -3.49
N ALA A 77 17.46 -8.32 -2.46
CA ALA A 77 18.28 -8.99 -1.44
C ALA A 77 19.19 -10.08 -2.02
N TYR A 78 18.78 -10.71 -3.12
CA TYR A 78 19.61 -11.69 -3.85
C TYR A 78 20.79 -11.08 -4.64
N VAL A 79 20.81 -9.76 -4.84
CA VAL A 79 21.91 -9.03 -5.51
C VAL A 79 22.75 -8.30 -4.47
N ASP A 80 22.11 -7.42 -3.68
CA ASP A 80 22.72 -6.64 -2.63
C ASP A 80 21.66 -6.29 -1.58
N ALA A 81 21.74 -6.95 -0.42
CA ALA A 81 20.82 -6.72 0.68
C ALA A 81 21.00 -5.36 1.36
N GLN A 82 22.06 -4.60 1.08
CA GLN A 82 22.27 -3.27 1.66
C GLN A 82 21.66 -2.15 0.82
N HIS A 83 21.23 -2.44 -0.42
CA HIS A 83 20.73 -1.45 -1.36
C HIS A 83 19.20 -1.40 -1.39
N VAL A 84 18.62 -0.29 -0.91
CA VAL A 84 17.20 0.05 -1.12
C VAL A 84 17.07 0.89 -2.39
N ALA A 85 16.21 0.45 -3.29
CA ALA A 85 15.85 1.17 -4.50
C ALA A 85 14.37 1.56 -4.47
N VAL A 86 13.96 2.39 -5.42
CA VAL A 86 12.56 2.84 -5.55
C VAL A 86 12.07 2.60 -6.96
N TYR A 87 10.83 2.14 -7.11
CA TYR A 87 10.21 2.04 -8.42
C TYR A 87 10.04 3.43 -9.02
N ARG A 88 10.40 3.57 -10.29
CA ARG A 88 10.37 4.85 -11.01
C ARG A 88 8.96 5.43 -11.15
N ASP A 89 8.03 4.58 -11.59
CA ASP A 89 6.69 4.98 -12.02
C ASP A 89 5.59 4.54 -11.04
N SER A 90 5.98 4.10 -9.84
CA SER A 90 5.06 3.61 -8.81
C SER A 90 5.24 4.35 -7.51
N ARG A 91 4.13 4.80 -6.93
CA ARG A 91 4.09 5.56 -5.68
C ARG A 91 2.96 5.08 -4.79
N TRP A 92 3.03 5.41 -3.51
CA TRP A 92 1.90 5.36 -2.62
C TRP A 92 1.00 6.58 -2.81
N THR A 93 -0.29 6.45 -2.52
CA THR A 93 -1.24 7.58 -2.50
C THR A 93 -0.97 8.56 -1.35
N ALA A 94 -0.34 8.08 -0.28
CA ALA A 94 0.14 8.82 0.87
C ALA A 94 1.37 8.11 1.46
N PRO A 95 2.21 8.77 2.30
CA PRO A 95 3.31 8.10 2.98
C PRO A 95 2.85 6.84 3.73
N PRO A 96 3.63 5.72 3.71
CA PRO A 96 3.24 4.46 4.35
C PRO A 96 2.84 4.59 5.82
N ALA A 97 3.46 5.51 6.56
CA ALA A 97 3.10 5.82 7.94
C ALA A 97 1.63 6.28 8.07
N GLN A 98 1.16 7.15 7.17
CA GLN A 98 -0.22 7.64 7.17
C GLN A 98 -1.20 6.53 6.79
N LEU A 99 -0.87 5.74 5.76
CA LEU A 99 -1.68 4.59 5.35
C LEU A 99 -1.84 3.57 6.48
N LEU A 100 -0.73 3.24 7.17
CA LEU A 100 -0.74 2.32 8.29
C LEU A 100 -1.49 2.88 9.51
N THR A 101 -1.40 4.19 9.76
CA THR A 101 -2.17 4.88 10.80
C THR A 101 -3.67 4.70 10.58
N GLN A 102 -4.16 4.96 9.37
CA GLN A 102 -5.57 4.78 9.02
C GLN A 102 -6.01 3.32 9.19
N ARG A 103 -5.18 2.37 8.74
CA ARG A 103 -5.44 0.94 8.87
C ARG A 103 -5.54 0.51 10.34
N LEU A 104 -4.61 0.96 11.16
CA LEU A 104 -4.52 0.65 12.58
C LEU A 104 -5.73 1.19 13.35
N ARG A 105 -6.06 2.48 13.15
CA ARG A 105 -7.25 3.10 13.76
C ARG A 105 -8.53 2.37 13.33
N GLY A 106 -8.70 2.11 12.03
CA GLY A 106 -9.88 1.40 11.51
C GLY A 106 -10.06 0.01 12.10
N ALA A 107 -8.98 -0.76 12.26
CA ALA A 107 -9.02 -2.08 12.89
C ALA A 107 -9.31 -2.02 14.40
N LEU A 108 -8.67 -1.10 15.13
CA LEU A 108 -8.89 -0.95 16.58
C LEU A 108 -10.28 -0.41 16.92
N SER A 109 -10.87 0.42 16.05
CA SER A 109 -12.25 0.90 16.21
C SER A 109 -13.29 -0.21 16.20
N SER A 110 -13.00 -1.37 15.62
CA SER A 110 -13.88 -2.55 15.71
C SER A 110 -13.89 -3.20 17.10
N ARG A 111 -12.92 -2.85 17.96
CA ARG A 111 -12.76 -3.44 19.30
C ARG A 111 -13.25 -2.52 20.42
N GLY A 112 -13.19 -1.20 20.22
CA GLY A 112 -13.60 -0.21 21.21
C GLY A 112 -13.34 1.21 20.68
N THR A 113 -13.56 2.21 21.54
CA THR A 113 -13.35 3.62 21.16
C THR A 113 -11.88 3.93 20.89
N VAL A 114 -11.57 4.39 19.69
CA VAL A 114 -10.25 4.91 19.31
C VAL A 114 -10.27 6.43 19.42
N LEU A 115 -9.33 6.96 20.20
CA LEU A 115 -9.13 8.38 20.47
C LEU A 115 -7.87 8.88 19.75
N GLU A 116 -7.81 10.17 19.49
CA GLU A 116 -6.59 10.84 19.05
C GLU A 116 -5.68 11.19 20.23
N GLY A 117 -4.39 11.42 19.97
CA GLY A 117 -3.42 11.77 21.01
C GLY A 117 -3.76 13.07 21.76
N ALA A 118 -4.40 14.02 21.08
CA ALA A 118 -4.78 15.32 21.63
C ALA A 118 -6.06 15.28 22.51
N ASP A 119 -6.79 14.16 22.51
CA ASP A 119 -8.03 14.05 23.28
C ASP A 119 -7.76 14.14 24.79
N GLY A 120 -8.53 14.94 25.51
CA GLY A 120 -8.40 15.12 26.96
C GLY A 120 -8.85 13.92 27.80
N VAL A 121 -9.45 12.90 27.18
CA VAL A 121 -9.92 11.68 27.87
C VAL A 121 -8.73 10.85 28.33
N ARG A 122 -8.73 10.39 29.58
CA ARG A 122 -7.68 9.50 30.08
C ARG A 122 -7.86 8.09 29.52
N ALA A 123 -6.88 7.62 28.75
CA ALA A 123 -6.84 6.29 28.16
C ALA A 123 -5.37 5.90 27.87
N PRO A 124 -5.04 4.59 27.78
CA PRO A 124 -3.73 4.15 27.33
C PRO A 124 -3.42 4.69 25.93
N THR A 125 -2.14 4.98 25.69
CA THR A 125 -1.65 5.56 24.45
C THR A 125 -0.75 4.57 23.73
N LEU A 126 -1.16 4.19 22.52
CA LEU A 126 -0.43 3.35 21.59
C LEU A 126 0.40 4.24 20.66
N LYS A 127 1.73 4.10 20.75
CA LYS A 127 2.68 4.66 19.78
C LYS A 127 3.21 3.51 18.91
N VAL A 128 3.30 3.73 17.61
CA VAL A 128 3.90 2.77 16.66
C VAL A 128 5.01 3.46 15.88
N ASP A 129 6.23 2.91 15.94
CA ASP A 129 7.35 3.30 15.10
C ASP A 129 7.46 2.28 13.94
N LEU A 130 7.31 2.71 12.70
CA LEU A 130 7.48 1.87 11.51
C LEU A 130 8.95 1.89 11.07
N ASN A 131 9.57 0.70 11.01
CA ASN A 131 11.01 0.54 10.77
C ASN A 131 11.33 -0.03 9.39
N GLU A 132 10.40 -0.78 8.78
CA GLU A 132 10.57 -1.40 7.48
C GLU A 132 9.24 -1.39 6.75
N PHE A 133 9.26 -0.98 5.48
CA PHE A 133 8.11 -1.00 4.60
C PHE A 133 8.58 -1.04 3.13
N GLU A 134 8.85 -2.24 2.62
CA GLU A 134 9.41 -2.42 1.28
C GLU A 134 9.03 -3.78 0.67
N GLN A 135 9.11 -3.87 -0.66
CA GLN A 135 9.09 -5.17 -1.34
C GLN A 135 10.51 -5.75 -1.40
N VAL A 136 10.71 -6.95 -0.85
CA VAL A 136 12.00 -7.63 -0.85
C VAL A 136 11.98 -8.76 -1.88
N PHE A 137 13.00 -8.82 -2.72
CA PHE A 137 13.21 -9.88 -3.70
C PHE A 137 14.29 -10.85 -3.20
N ASP A 138 13.91 -12.11 -3.02
CA ASP A 138 14.84 -13.23 -2.73
C ASP A 138 15.32 -13.91 -4.03
N GLY A 139 14.76 -13.53 -5.17
CA GLY A 139 15.17 -13.95 -6.50
C GLY A 139 14.47 -13.13 -7.58
N GLN A 140 14.81 -13.36 -8.85
CA GLN A 140 14.26 -12.59 -9.98
C GLN A 140 12.73 -12.67 -10.09
N SER A 141 12.14 -13.80 -9.68
CA SER A 141 10.68 -14.02 -9.73
C SER A 141 10.04 -14.19 -8.35
N GLN A 142 10.82 -14.09 -7.27
CA GLN A 142 10.37 -14.36 -5.90
C GLN A 142 10.53 -13.10 -5.07
N SER A 143 9.40 -12.56 -4.61
CA SER A 143 9.40 -11.39 -3.73
C SER A 143 8.26 -11.45 -2.72
N TYR A 144 8.37 -10.62 -1.69
CA TYR A 144 7.38 -10.46 -0.64
C TYR A 144 7.32 -9.01 -0.17
N GLY A 145 6.20 -8.60 0.39
CA GLY A 145 6.09 -7.34 1.14
C GLY A 145 6.58 -7.57 2.57
N ALA A 146 7.48 -6.72 3.04
CA ALA A 146 8.03 -6.76 4.40
C ALA A 146 7.58 -5.52 5.18
N VAL A 147 7.01 -5.75 6.36
CA VAL A 147 6.60 -4.68 7.28
C VAL A 147 7.09 -5.01 8.69
N THR A 148 7.91 -4.13 9.25
CA THR A 148 8.40 -4.24 10.63
C THR A 148 8.07 -2.96 11.38
N ALA A 149 7.43 -3.10 12.54
CA ALA A 149 7.08 -1.97 13.38
C ALA A 149 7.23 -2.30 14.86
N ARG A 150 7.53 -1.29 15.66
CA ARG A 150 7.59 -1.37 17.11
C ARG A 150 6.42 -0.63 17.73
N ALA A 151 5.59 -1.34 18.47
CA ALA A 151 4.50 -0.75 19.24
C ALA A 151 4.91 -0.58 20.70
N THR A 152 4.55 0.57 21.28
CA THR A 152 4.72 0.89 22.70
C THR A 152 3.38 1.34 23.25
N LEU A 153 2.92 0.70 24.32
CA LEU A 153 1.69 1.06 25.03
C LEU A 153 2.06 1.72 26.35
N THR A 154 1.50 2.90 26.60
CA THR A 154 1.75 3.69 27.82
C THR A 154 0.46 4.11 28.50
N LEU A 155 0.49 4.30 29.81
CA LEU A 155 -0.60 4.90 30.59
C LEU A 155 0.02 5.79 31.66
N ASP A 156 -0.35 7.08 31.69
CA ASP A 156 0.19 8.08 32.61
C ASP A 156 1.73 8.09 32.69
N GLY A 157 2.39 8.05 31.53
CA GLY A 157 3.85 8.04 31.42
C GLY A 157 4.52 6.71 31.76
N LYS A 158 3.78 5.70 32.26
CA LYS A 158 4.32 4.36 32.49
C LYS A 158 4.19 3.50 31.24
N VAL A 159 5.28 2.84 30.83
CA VAL A 159 5.25 1.82 29.77
C VAL A 159 4.55 0.57 30.31
N LEU A 160 3.42 0.21 29.71
CA LEU A 160 2.68 -1.03 30.00
C LEU A 160 3.27 -2.22 29.23
N GLY A 161 3.76 -1.95 28.02
CA GLY A 161 4.44 -2.95 27.21
C GLY A 161 5.04 -2.34 25.95
N GLN A 162 6.03 -3.03 25.39
CA GLN A 162 6.66 -2.67 24.14
C GLN A 162 7.03 -3.95 23.38
N ARG A 163 6.72 -3.99 22.09
CA ARG A 163 6.99 -5.17 21.26
C ARG A 163 7.27 -4.77 19.81
N THR A 164 8.22 -5.45 19.20
CA THR A 164 8.46 -5.40 17.75
C THR A 164 7.66 -6.49 17.07
N PHE A 165 6.98 -6.14 15.98
CA PHE A 165 6.19 -7.00 15.14
C PHE A 165 6.82 -7.04 13.74
N VAL A 166 6.86 -8.23 13.16
CA VAL A 166 7.37 -8.48 11.82
C VAL A 166 6.30 -9.24 11.06
N ALA A 167 5.89 -8.71 9.93
CA ALA A 167 4.92 -9.33 9.04
C ALA A 167 5.47 -9.38 7.62
N ARG A 168 5.24 -10.51 6.96
CA ARG A 168 5.63 -10.74 5.56
C ARG A 168 4.49 -11.42 4.82
N ALA A 169 4.30 -11.06 3.56
CA ALA A 169 3.36 -11.74 2.68
C ALA A 169 3.95 -11.88 1.27
N PRO A 170 3.77 -13.02 0.59
CA PRO A 170 4.34 -13.23 -0.74
C PRO A 170 3.69 -12.31 -1.77
N SER A 171 4.48 -11.84 -2.74
CA SER A 171 4.01 -11.15 -3.93
C SER A 171 3.68 -12.17 -5.02
N SER A 172 2.50 -12.06 -5.64
CA SER A 172 2.10 -12.95 -6.73
C SER A 172 2.85 -12.68 -8.04
N THR A 173 3.39 -11.46 -8.19
CA THR A 173 4.11 -10.98 -9.38
C THR A 173 5.35 -10.21 -8.93
N PRO A 174 6.48 -10.30 -9.65
CA PRO A 174 7.73 -9.63 -9.31
C PRO A 174 7.74 -8.16 -9.79
N ASP A 175 6.68 -7.42 -9.49
CA ASP A 175 6.50 -6.02 -9.89
C ASP A 175 5.86 -5.20 -8.76
N ALA A 176 5.75 -3.88 -8.95
CA ALA A 176 5.17 -2.97 -7.96
C ALA A 176 3.70 -3.31 -7.64
N ALA A 177 2.93 -3.80 -8.61
CA ALA A 177 1.53 -4.19 -8.38
C ALA A 177 1.42 -5.43 -7.46
N GLY A 178 2.32 -6.40 -7.62
CA GLY A 178 2.46 -7.56 -6.73
C GLY A 178 3.01 -7.17 -5.37
N GLY A 179 3.97 -6.24 -5.35
CA GLY A 179 4.51 -5.64 -4.13
C GLY A 179 3.43 -4.92 -3.31
N ALA A 180 2.56 -4.13 -3.97
CA ALA A 180 1.52 -3.35 -3.31
C ALA A 180 0.53 -4.26 -2.58
N ARG A 181 0.06 -5.31 -3.27
CA ARG A 181 -0.85 -6.32 -2.71
C ARG A 181 -0.20 -7.10 -1.56
N ALA A 182 1.09 -7.42 -1.68
CA ALA A 182 1.84 -8.08 -0.62
C ALA A 182 2.03 -7.18 0.60
N LEU A 183 2.39 -5.91 0.43
CA LEU A 183 2.52 -4.95 1.52
C LEU A 183 1.18 -4.65 2.20
N ALA A 184 0.08 -4.61 1.46
CA ALA A 184 -1.26 -4.53 2.02
C ALA A 184 -1.58 -5.75 2.91
N ALA A 185 -1.28 -6.96 2.44
CA ALA A 185 -1.48 -8.19 3.20
C ALA A 185 -0.59 -8.26 4.46
N ALA A 186 0.70 -7.92 4.34
CA ALA A 186 1.62 -7.85 5.47
C ALA A 186 1.18 -6.78 6.49
N SER A 187 0.68 -5.63 6.03
CA SER A 187 0.14 -4.59 6.92
C SER A 187 -1.10 -5.05 7.68
N ASN A 188 -1.98 -5.84 7.05
CA ASN A 188 -3.14 -6.43 7.72
C ASN A 188 -2.73 -7.38 8.84
N GLU A 189 -1.77 -8.25 8.54
CA GLU A 189 -1.21 -9.18 9.52
C GLU A 189 -0.55 -8.42 10.68
N LEU A 190 0.29 -7.42 10.39
CA LEU A 190 0.92 -6.57 11.41
C LEU A 190 -0.13 -5.90 12.32
N VAL A 191 -1.15 -5.28 11.73
CA VAL A 191 -2.23 -4.61 12.48
C VAL A 191 -3.02 -5.61 13.33
N SER A 192 -3.28 -6.81 12.82
CA SER A 192 -3.92 -7.90 13.57
C SER A 192 -3.08 -8.31 14.78
N GLN A 193 -1.78 -8.51 14.60
CA GLN A 193 -0.86 -8.84 15.69
C GLN A 193 -0.80 -7.74 16.76
N ILE A 194 -0.73 -6.47 16.35
CA ILE A 194 -0.74 -5.33 17.28
C ILE A 194 -2.07 -5.29 18.05
N ALA A 195 -3.20 -5.40 17.37
CA ALA A 195 -4.52 -5.37 18.00
C ALA A 195 -4.73 -6.53 18.99
N ALA A 196 -4.24 -7.73 18.64
CA ALA A 196 -4.24 -8.87 19.55
C ALA A 196 -3.34 -8.64 20.76
N TRP A 197 -2.13 -8.10 20.55
CA TRP A 197 -1.19 -7.79 21.64
C TRP A 197 -1.72 -6.72 22.59
N VAL A 198 -2.36 -5.67 22.07
CA VAL A 198 -3.04 -4.66 22.89
C VAL A 198 -4.15 -5.30 23.69
N GLY A 199 -4.98 -6.16 23.09
CA GLY A 199 -6.09 -6.82 23.78
C GLY A 199 -5.69 -7.73 24.94
N VAL A 200 -4.44 -8.19 25.00
CA VAL A 200 -3.91 -8.97 26.14
C VAL A 200 -3.11 -8.10 27.14
N GLN A 201 -2.84 -6.83 26.83
CA GLN A 201 -2.25 -5.93 27.82
C GLN A 201 -3.30 -5.65 28.89
N ALA A 202 -2.98 -5.98 30.15
CA ALA A 202 -3.82 -5.64 31.28
C ALA A 202 -3.70 -4.13 31.56
N TYR A 203 -4.42 -3.31 30.80
CA TYR A 203 -4.71 -1.93 31.19
C TYR A 203 -6.11 -1.92 31.81
N ALA A 204 -6.14 -2.21 33.11
CA ALA A 204 -7.38 -2.21 33.87
C ALA A 204 -8.08 -0.85 33.76
N GLY A 205 -9.23 -0.86 33.10
CA GLY A 205 -10.34 0.04 33.33
C GLY A 205 -11.55 -0.80 33.72
N THR A 206 -11.40 -1.71 34.70
CA THR A 206 -12.56 -2.25 35.39
C THR A 206 -13.04 -1.15 36.34
N PRO A 207 -14.33 -0.78 36.34
CA PRO A 207 -14.89 -0.01 37.44
C PRO A 207 -14.66 -0.74 38.78
#